data_AF-A0A078L563-F1
#
_entry.id   AF-A0A078L563-F1
#
_cell.length_a   1.000
_cell.length_b   1.000
_cell.length_c   1.000
_cell.angle_alpha   90.00
_cell.angle_beta   90.00
_cell.angle_gamma   90.00
#
_symmetry.space_group_name_H-M   'P 1'
#
loop_
_entity.id
_entity.type
_entity.pdbx_description
1 polymer ?
#
loop_
_entity_poly.entity_id
_entity_poly.type
_entity_poly.pdbx_seq_one_letter_code
_entity_poly.pdbx_strand_id
1 'polypeptide(L)'
;MDVVVNGIKDELPSDSKPLAGLGDYYQNILLCFSYEPESLPLADLLKHYHQLSGKWLVASPVHWEATHNDAMLVAAGTELELSEDESRLWFTQVADFLKADGFNPVFHDTQTWLFNIDDKPEIKSQSAQSLMHKSLMPALSGLDKSLYWQRLITELQMYLGAHPLSSLREGLAINGLWFWGEGELQIKTKRVVTTDDEVLIDSLGQSLSALSPTTAFAKDDLLIISDPKQLVANQLEERINKHKVNWYWNNCSYSRKATHWWSRLWR
;
A
#
# COMPACT_ATOMS: atom_id res chain seq x y z
N MET A 1 3.33 20.08 -6.02
CA MET A 1 4.29 19.33 -5.21
C MET A 1 3.49 18.32 -4.44
N ASP A 2 4.01 17.10 -4.33
CA ASP A 2 3.37 16.06 -3.53
C ASP A 2 4.33 15.65 -2.41
N VAL A 3 3.77 15.36 -1.24
CA VAL A 3 4.50 14.88 -0.07
C VAL A 3 3.79 13.62 0.43
N VAL A 4 4.48 12.50 0.39
CA VAL A 4 4.02 11.24 0.98
C VAL A 4 4.69 11.07 2.32
N VAL A 5 3.93 10.76 3.38
CA VAL A 5 4.44 10.65 4.75
C VAL A 5 4.02 9.30 5.33
N ASN A 6 4.98 8.51 5.78
CA ASN A 6 4.75 7.27 6.50
C ASN A 6 4.33 7.58 7.95
N GLY A 7 3.09 7.96 8.13
CA GLY A 7 2.55 8.30 9.44
C GLY A 7 1.08 8.64 9.39
N ILE A 8 0.55 8.97 10.55
CA ILE A 8 -0.85 9.40 10.71
C ILE A 8 -0.91 10.90 11.00
N LYS A 9 -2.01 11.51 10.56
CA LYS A 9 -2.36 12.90 10.87
C LYS A 9 -3.69 12.92 11.61
N ASP A 10 -3.68 13.41 12.85
CA ASP A 10 -4.88 13.43 13.70
C ASP A 10 -5.90 14.47 13.23
N GLU A 11 -5.41 15.66 12.87
CA GLU A 11 -6.26 16.78 12.47
C GLU A 11 -5.87 17.35 11.10
N LEU A 12 -6.86 17.49 10.24
CA LEU A 12 -6.70 18.15 8.95
C LEU A 12 -6.62 19.67 9.13
N PRO A 13 -5.70 20.36 8.44
CA PRO A 13 -5.65 21.83 8.46
C PRO A 13 -6.98 22.42 7.97
N SER A 14 -7.49 23.45 8.65
CA SER A 14 -8.80 24.05 8.35
C SER A 14 -8.90 24.66 6.95
N ASP A 15 -7.77 25.02 6.35
CA ASP A 15 -7.63 25.59 5.01
C ASP A 15 -7.35 24.55 3.91
N SER A 16 -7.42 23.25 4.25
CA SER A 16 -7.14 22.16 3.33
C SER A 16 -8.38 21.70 2.54
N LYS A 17 -8.12 21.01 1.43
CA LYS A 17 -9.16 20.31 0.64
C LYS A 17 -8.85 18.82 0.64
N PRO A 18 -9.83 17.93 0.92
CA PRO A 18 -9.60 16.49 0.81
C PRO A 18 -9.09 16.07 -0.58
N LEU A 19 -8.25 15.05 -0.60
CA LEU A 19 -7.77 14.37 -1.80
C LEU A 19 -8.01 12.86 -1.66
N ALA A 20 -8.13 12.17 -2.79
CA ALA A 20 -8.07 10.72 -2.80
C ALA A 20 -6.61 10.28 -2.63
N GLY A 21 -6.34 9.54 -1.56
CA GLY A 21 -5.11 8.76 -1.38
C GLY A 21 -5.47 7.28 -1.23
N LEU A 22 -4.46 6.43 -1.05
CA LEU A 22 -4.62 4.97 -0.98
C LEU A 22 -4.53 4.40 0.43
N GLY A 23 -4.33 5.24 1.45
CA GLY A 23 -4.33 4.80 2.84
C GLY A 23 -3.10 3.98 3.26
N ASP A 24 -2.04 3.98 2.44
CA ASP A 24 -0.80 3.28 2.72
C ASP A 24 0.39 4.05 2.13
N TYR A 25 1.54 3.99 2.82
CA TYR A 25 2.74 4.73 2.45
C TYR A 25 3.25 4.33 1.06
N TYR A 26 3.47 3.03 0.83
CA TYR A 26 4.05 2.54 -0.41
C TYR A 26 3.07 2.66 -1.58
N GLN A 27 1.78 2.43 -1.35
CA GLN A 27 0.75 2.67 -2.34
C GLN A 27 0.66 4.15 -2.74
N ASN A 28 0.73 5.08 -1.78
CA ASN A 28 0.75 6.52 -2.07
C ASN A 28 2.00 6.95 -2.85
N ILE A 29 3.15 6.30 -2.63
CA ILE A 29 4.35 6.49 -3.47
C ILE A 29 4.04 6.11 -4.93
N LEU A 30 3.45 4.92 -5.15
CA LEU A 30 3.09 4.45 -6.50
C LEU A 30 2.05 5.37 -7.17
N LEU A 31 1.06 5.84 -6.42
CA LEU A 31 0.11 6.85 -6.90
C LEU A 31 0.83 8.13 -7.36
N CYS A 32 1.81 8.61 -6.59
CA CYS A 32 2.61 9.79 -6.93
C CYS A 32 3.57 9.56 -8.12
N PHE A 33 3.92 8.30 -8.39
CA PHE A 33 4.58 7.87 -9.63
C PHE A 33 3.62 7.66 -10.81
N SER A 34 2.35 8.06 -10.65
CA SER A 34 1.31 8.01 -11.69
C SER A 34 0.86 6.59 -12.06
N TYR A 35 0.99 5.63 -11.14
CA TYR A 35 0.31 4.34 -11.29
C TYR A 35 -1.17 4.47 -10.95
N GLU A 36 -2.00 3.69 -11.66
CA GLU A 36 -3.43 3.61 -11.40
C GLU A 36 -3.71 2.78 -10.15
N PRO A 37 -4.62 3.19 -9.25
CA PRO A 37 -4.94 2.47 -8.01
C PRO A 37 -5.34 1.00 -8.19
N GLU A 38 -5.90 0.67 -9.35
CA GLU A 38 -6.36 -0.68 -9.67
C GLU A 38 -5.18 -1.62 -10.03
N SER A 39 -4.05 -1.09 -10.51
CA SER A 39 -2.91 -1.88 -11.00
C SER A 39 -1.59 -1.26 -10.54
N LEU A 40 -1.31 -1.44 -9.26
CA LEU A 40 -0.09 -0.96 -8.60
C LEU A 40 0.95 -2.09 -8.58
N PRO A 41 2.20 -1.87 -9.06
CA PRO A 41 3.28 -2.86 -8.93
C PRO A 41 3.87 -2.86 -7.51
N LEU A 42 3.00 -3.01 -6.49
CA LEU A 42 3.37 -2.91 -5.08
C LEU A 42 4.31 -4.04 -4.67
N ALA A 43 4.08 -5.26 -5.17
CA ALA A 43 4.96 -6.37 -4.86
C ALA A 43 6.37 -6.14 -5.40
N ASP A 44 6.50 -5.49 -6.57
CA ASP A 44 7.80 -5.19 -7.16
C ASP A 44 8.54 -4.08 -6.42
N LEU A 45 7.83 -3.02 -5.99
CA LEU A 45 8.37 -1.99 -5.10
C LEU A 45 8.90 -2.61 -3.80
N LEU A 46 8.11 -3.47 -3.15
CA LEU A 46 8.49 -4.09 -1.89
C LEU A 46 9.57 -5.16 -2.07
N LYS A 47 9.60 -5.87 -3.20
CA LYS A 47 10.72 -6.74 -3.57
C LYS A 47 12.02 -5.94 -3.61
N HIS A 48 12.03 -4.76 -4.24
CA HIS A 48 13.19 -3.87 -4.24
C HIS A 48 13.55 -3.42 -2.82
N TYR A 49 12.56 -2.99 -2.04
CA TYR A 49 12.75 -2.54 -0.65
C TYR A 49 13.38 -3.61 0.25
N HIS A 50 12.89 -4.85 0.16
CA HIS A 50 13.41 -6.00 0.92
C HIS A 50 14.62 -6.68 0.26
N GLN A 51 15.13 -6.14 -0.85
CA GLN A 51 16.28 -6.69 -1.61
C GLN A 51 16.07 -8.16 -2.03
N LEU A 52 14.84 -8.51 -2.39
CA LEU A 52 14.46 -9.86 -2.79
C LEU A 52 14.72 -10.09 -4.29
N SER A 53 14.95 -11.35 -4.65
CA SER A 53 15.01 -11.80 -6.05
C SER A 53 13.73 -12.51 -6.47
N GLY A 54 13.50 -12.60 -7.78
CA GLY A 54 12.34 -13.31 -8.34
C GLY A 54 11.09 -12.44 -8.42
N LYS A 55 9.96 -13.07 -8.77
CA LYS A 55 8.65 -12.44 -8.88
C LYS A 55 7.86 -12.63 -7.60
N TRP A 56 7.17 -11.58 -7.17
CA TRP A 56 6.43 -11.55 -5.91
C TRP A 56 5.02 -11.02 -6.15
N LEU A 57 4.09 -11.42 -5.27
CA LEU A 57 2.78 -10.80 -5.11
C LEU A 57 2.59 -10.35 -3.68
N VAL A 58 1.75 -9.33 -3.52
CA VAL A 58 1.14 -9.01 -2.23
C VAL A 58 -0.02 -9.97 -2.00
N ALA A 59 -0.08 -10.52 -0.79
CA ALA A 59 -1.21 -11.27 -0.27
C ALA A 59 -1.80 -10.48 0.91
N SER A 60 -2.98 -9.90 0.70
CA SER A 60 -3.67 -9.11 1.71
C SER A 60 -4.73 -9.94 2.43
N PRO A 61 -4.74 -9.97 3.77
CA PRO A 61 -5.85 -10.50 4.53
C PRO A 61 -7.14 -9.75 4.20
N VAL A 62 -8.25 -10.48 4.06
CA VAL A 62 -9.54 -9.89 3.73
C VAL A 62 -10.69 -10.55 4.51
N HIS A 63 -11.76 -9.78 4.68
CA HIS A 63 -13.08 -10.30 5.02
C HIS A 63 -13.99 -10.14 3.81
N TRP A 64 -14.52 -11.24 3.31
CA TRP A 64 -15.59 -11.21 2.33
C TRP A 64 -16.88 -11.80 2.88
N GLU A 65 -18.00 -11.44 2.26
CA GLU A 65 -19.31 -11.97 2.58
C GLU A 65 -19.90 -12.65 1.35
N ALA A 66 -20.36 -13.89 1.54
CA ALA A 66 -21.14 -14.59 0.54
C ALA A 66 -22.59 -14.10 0.58
N THR A 67 -23.14 -13.82 -0.60
CA THR A 67 -24.56 -13.60 -0.83
C THR A 67 -25.13 -14.81 -1.58
N HIS A 68 -26.43 -14.82 -1.89
CA HIS A 68 -27.09 -15.97 -2.53
C HIS A 68 -26.44 -16.42 -3.85
N ASN A 69 -25.84 -15.51 -4.63
CA ASN A 69 -25.25 -15.81 -5.94
C ASN A 69 -23.88 -15.13 -6.17
N ASP A 70 -23.28 -14.51 -5.15
CA ASP A 70 -22.07 -13.69 -5.32
C ASP A 70 -21.25 -13.66 -4.03
N ALA A 71 -20.01 -13.17 -4.10
CA ALA A 71 -19.20 -12.83 -2.93
C ALA A 71 -18.68 -11.40 -3.10
N MET A 72 -18.62 -10.65 -2.00
CA MET A 72 -18.11 -9.28 -2.00
C MET A 72 -17.05 -9.11 -0.93
N LEU A 73 -16.00 -8.36 -1.24
CA LEU A 73 -14.98 -7.96 -0.29
C LEU A 73 -15.55 -6.82 0.57
N VAL A 74 -15.68 -7.03 1.88
CA VAL A 74 -16.36 -6.11 2.81
C VAL A 74 -15.38 -5.42 3.75
N ALA A 75 -14.23 -6.03 4.02
CA ALA A 75 -13.12 -5.37 4.70
C ALA A 75 -11.76 -5.83 4.17
N ALA A 76 -10.84 -4.87 4.06
CA ALA A 76 -9.43 -5.08 3.81
C ALA A 76 -8.62 -4.04 4.58
N GLY A 77 -7.34 -4.31 4.77
CA GLY A 77 -6.42 -3.36 5.37
C GLY A 77 -6.81 -2.95 6.80
N THR A 78 -6.87 -1.65 7.07
CA THR A 78 -7.13 -1.12 8.43
C THR A 78 -8.51 -1.45 8.97
N GLU A 79 -9.50 -1.71 8.10
CA GLU A 79 -10.87 -2.09 8.49
C GLU A 79 -10.92 -3.45 9.20
N LEU A 80 -9.89 -4.28 9.04
CA LEU A 80 -9.77 -5.56 9.75
C LEU A 80 -9.25 -5.39 11.17
N GLU A 81 -8.74 -4.22 11.55
CA GLU A 81 -8.21 -3.92 12.88
C GLU A 81 -7.19 -4.96 13.37
N LEU A 82 -6.34 -5.44 12.47
CA LEU A 82 -5.34 -6.46 12.77
C LEU A 82 -4.21 -5.89 13.63
N SER A 83 -4.04 -6.45 14.83
CA SER A 83 -2.81 -6.26 15.59
C SER A 83 -1.63 -6.95 14.91
N GLU A 84 -0.41 -6.52 15.23
CA GLU A 84 0.80 -7.14 14.67
C GLU A 84 0.93 -8.61 15.08
N ASP A 85 0.69 -8.94 16.34
CA ASP A 85 0.74 -10.31 16.84
C ASP A 85 -0.29 -11.20 16.13
N GLU A 86 -1.52 -10.70 15.97
CA GLU A 86 -2.57 -11.42 15.26
C GLU A 86 -2.22 -11.65 13.79
N SER A 87 -1.74 -10.61 13.09
CA SER A 87 -1.33 -10.73 11.69
C SER A 87 -0.16 -11.70 11.52
N ARG A 88 0.82 -11.71 12.43
CA ARG A 88 1.94 -12.67 12.43
C ARG A 88 1.47 -14.11 12.66
N LEU A 89 0.49 -14.32 13.54
CA LEU A 89 -0.11 -15.63 13.74
C LEU A 89 -0.77 -16.13 12.44
N TRP A 90 -1.58 -15.30 11.80
CA TRP A 90 -2.20 -15.66 10.53
C TRP A 90 -1.20 -15.88 9.40
N PHE A 91 -0.20 -15.01 9.29
CA PHE A 91 0.90 -15.16 8.33
C PHE A 91 1.57 -16.52 8.49
N THR A 92 1.84 -16.96 9.72
CA THR A 92 2.44 -18.27 10.00
C THR A 92 1.54 -19.41 9.53
N GLN A 93 0.24 -19.36 9.83
CA GLN A 93 -0.72 -20.39 9.40
C GLN A 93 -0.84 -20.48 7.88
N VAL A 94 -0.90 -19.32 7.20
CA VAL A 94 -0.98 -19.25 5.73
C VAL A 94 0.34 -19.70 5.09
N ALA A 95 1.48 -19.30 5.64
CA ALA A 95 2.79 -19.75 5.18
C ALA A 95 2.92 -21.27 5.25
N ASP A 96 2.50 -21.88 6.36
CA ASP A 96 2.52 -23.33 6.54
C ASP A 96 1.56 -24.04 5.56
N PHE A 97 0.36 -23.50 5.37
CA PHE A 97 -0.61 -24.03 4.40
C PHE A 97 -0.06 -24.04 2.97
N LEU A 98 0.55 -22.93 2.55
CA LEU A 98 1.05 -22.73 1.18
C LEU A 98 2.43 -23.35 0.91
N LYS A 99 3.08 -23.89 1.95
CA LYS A 99 4.42 -24.48 1.84
C LYS A 99 4.45 -25.67 0.88
N ALA A 100 3.40 -26.50 0.88
CA ALA A 100 3.31 -27.67 0.00
C ALA A 100 3.22 -27.28 -1.49
N ASP A 101 2.67 -26.11 -1.79
CA ASP A 101 2.59 -25.54 -3.14
C ASP A 101 3.86 -24.78 -3.54
N GLY A 102 4.91 -24.79 -2.70
CA GLY A 102 6.21 -24.19 -3.00
C GLY A 102 6.20 -22.67 -2.96
N PHE A 103 5.36 -22.06 -2.14
CA PHE A 103 5.42 -20.62 -1.90
C PHE A 103 6.47 -20.28 -0.85
N ASN A 104 7.22 -19.19 -1.08
CA ASN A 104 8.14 -18.61 -0.11
C ASN A 104 7.59 -17.27 0.38
N PRO A 105 7.26 -17.12 1.67
CA PRO A 105 6.63 -15.91 2.19
C PRO A 105 7.61 -14.96 2.88
N VAL A 106 7.33 -13.66 2.83
CA VAL A 106 7.99 -12.59 3.60
C VAL A 106 6.92 -11.72 4.24
N PHE A 107 7.02 -11.53 5.55
CA PHE A 107 6.12 -10.62 6.28
C PHE A 107 6.64 -9.19 6.16
N HIS A 108 5.87 -8.30 5.53
CA HIS A 108 6.21 -6.87 5.46
C HIS A 108 5.56 -6.09 6.60
N ASP A 109 4.23 -6.15 6.69
CA ASP A 109 3.45 -5.50 7.75
C ASP A 109 2.14 -6.26 8.04
N THR A 110 1.27 -5.68 8.86
CA THR A 110 0.03 -6.32 9.31
C THR A 110 -1.00 -6.59 8.22
N GLN A 111 -0.92 -5.89 7.09
CA GLN A 111 -1.87 -5.91 5.98
C GLN A 111 -1.23 -6.38 4.65
N THR A 112 0.09 -6.39 4.60
CA THR A 112 0.89 -6.66 3.41
C THR A 112 1.84 -7.81 3.67
N TRP A 113 1.54 -8.96 3.10
CA TRP A 113 2.46 -10.10 3.08
C TRP A 113 2.94 -10.32 1.65
N LEU A 114 4.18 -10.79 1.48
CA LEU A 114 4.76 -11.05 0.17
C LEU A 114 4.91 -12.54 -0.04
N PHE A 115 4.53 -13.02 -1.22
CA PHE A 115 4.68 -14.42 -1.61
C PHE A 115 5.42 -14.50 -2.96
N ASN A 116 6.50 -15.29 -3.01
CA ASN A 116 7.22 -15.55 -4.25
C ASN A 116 6.37 -16.42 -5.19
N ILE A 117 6.39 -16.10 -6.48
CA ILE A 117 5.55 -16.70 -7.52
C ILE A 117 6.33 -17.16 -8.75
N ASP A 118 7.65 -17.41 -8.64
CA ASP A 118 8.47 -17.76 -9.80
C ASP A 118 7.96 -18.99 -10.56
N ASP A 119 7.47 -20.00 -9.82
CA ASP A 119 6.92 -21.24 -10.39
C ASP A 119 5.39 -21.26 -10.51
N LYS A 120 4.74 -20.08 -10.52
CA LYS A 120 3.27 -19.95 -10.56
C LYS A 120 2.78 -19.34 -11.88
N PRO A 121 1.53 -19.60 -12.29
CA PRO A 121 0.94 -18.94 -13.45
C PRO A 121 0.90 -17.41 -13.27
N GLU A 122 1.06 -16.68 -14.36
CA GLU A 122 0.85 -15.23 -14.37
C GLU A 122 -0.55 -14.88 -13.87
N ILE A 123 -0.62 -13.87 -13.01
CA ILE A 123 -1.86 -13.33 -12.47
C ILE A 123 -2.15 -11.96 -13.08
N LYS A 124 -3.42 -11.60 -13.19
CA LYS A 124 -3.89 -10.23 -13.42
C LYS A 124 -4.93 -9.90 -12.38
N SER A 125 -4.58 -9.05 -11.43
CA SER A 125 -5.41 -8.79 -10.27
C SER A 125 -5.54 -7.29 -10.03
N GLN A 126 -6.66 -6.91 -9.41
CA GLN A 126 -6.84 -5.56 -8.89
C GLN A 126 -6.43 -5.52 -7.42
N SER A 127 -6.05 -4.34 -6.93
CA SER A 127 -5.82 -4.16 -5.50
C SER A 127 -7.07 -4.50 -4.67
N ALA A 128 -6.87 -5.05 -3.47
CA ALA A 128 -7.98 -5.41 -2.58
C ALA A 128 -8.90 -4.20 -2.32
N GLN A 129 -8.32 -3.00 -2.13
CA GLN A 129 -9.06 -1.76 -1.95
C GLN A 129 -9.93 -1.40 -3.16
N SER A 130 -9.49 -1.70 -4.38
CA SER A 130 -10.25 -1.43 -5.61
C SER A 130 -11.42 -2.40 -5.80
N LEU A 131 -11.42 -3.54 -5.12
CA LEU A 131 -12.46 -4.57 -5.18
C LEU A 131 -13.50 -4.46 -4.06
N MET A 132 -13.31 -3.54 -3.12
CA MET A 132 -14.24 -3.29 -2.02
C MET A 132 -15.67 -3.09 -2.52
N HIS A 133 -16.59 -3.85 -1.93
CA HIS A 133 -18.03 -3.86 -2.22
C HIS A 133 -18.41 -4.12 -3.70
N LYS A 134 -17.49 -4.72 -4.48
CA LYS A 134 -17.76 -5.20 -5.84
C LYS A 134 -17.93 -6.72 -5.84
N SER A 135 -18.63 -7.23 -6.85
CA SER A 135 -18.71 -8.66 -7.12
C SER A 135 -17.32 -9.24 -7.34
N LEU A 136 -17.00 -10.29 -6.59
CA LEU A 136 -15.72 -10.99 -6.70
C LEU A 136 -15.72 -12.02 -7.83
N MET A 137 -16.90 -12.45 -8.32
CA MET A 137 -17.01 -13.47 -9.37
C MET A 137 -16.30 -13.07 -10.68
N PRO A 138 -16.52 -11.86 -11.25
CA PRO A 138 -15.76 -11.42 -12.42
C PRO A 138 -14.26 -11.29 -12.14
N ALA A 139 -13.89 -10.80 -10.95
CA ALA A 139 -12.49 -10.62 -10.57
C ALA A 139 -11.75 -11.97 -10.52
N LEU A 140 -12.31 -12.96 -9.83
CA LEU A 140 -11.77 -14.33 -9.76
C LEU A 140 -11.62 -14.97 -11.15
N SER A 141 -12.63 -14.80 -12.02
CA SER A 141 -12.60 -15.36 -13.37
C SER A 141 -11.53 -14.72 -14.27
N GLY A 142 -11.09 -13.50 -13.94
CA GLY A 142 -10.10 -12.73 -14.69
C GLY A 142 -8.65 -12.92 -14.24
N LEU A 143 -8.41 -13.61 -13.12
CA LEU A 143 -7.07 -13.72 -12.51
C LEU A 143 -6.07 -14.42 -13.42
N ASP A 144 -6.46 -15.55 -14.02
CA ASP A 144 -5.62 -16.30 -14.95
C ASP A 144 -6.46 -17.18 -15.90
N LYS A 145 -5.80 -17.82 -16.88
CA LYS A 145 -6.48 -18.69 -17.87
C LYS A 145 -6.68 -20.14 -17.43
N SER A 146 -5.97 -20.59 -16.40
CA SER A 146 -5.87 -21.96 -15.89
C SER A 146 -6.77 -22.25 -14.68
N LEU A 147 -7.43 -21.22 -14.12
CA LEU A 147 -8.18 -21.25 -12.85
C LEU A 147 -7.32 -21.57 -11.63
N TYR A 148 -5.99 -21.39 -11.72
CA TYR A 148 -5.07 -21.71 -10.63
C TYR A 148 -5.34 -20.82 -9.41
N TRP A 149 -5.32 -19.51 -9.62
CA TRP A 149 -5.51 -18.53 -8.55
C TRP A 149 -6.93 -18.58 -7.97
N GLN A 150 -7.94 -18.80 -8.81
CA GLN A 150 -9.32 -18.96 -8.33
C GLN A 150 -9.44 -20.18 -7.38
N ARG A 151 -8.83 -21.32 -7.74
CA ARG A 151 -8.84 -22.52 -6.87
C ARG A 151 -8.10 -22.26 -5.57
N LEU A 152 -6.89 -21.71 -5.66
CA LEU A 152 -6.07 -21.39 -4.49
C LEU A 152 -6.78 -20.45 -3.51
N ILE A 153 -7.37 -19.37 -4.02
CA ILE A 153 -8.11 -18.39 -3.21
C ILE A 153 -9.36 -19.04 -2.56
N THR A 154 -10.04 -19.95 -3.27
CA THR A 154 -11.18 -20.70 -2.71
C THR A 154 -10.73 -21.66 -1.60
N GLU A 155 -9.62 -22.37 -1.80
CA GLU A 155 -9.04 -23.28 -0.80
C GLU A 155 -8.59 -22.52 0.45
N LEU A 156 -7.90 -21.39 0.27
CA LEU A 156 -7.52 -20.49 1.35
C LEU A 156 -8.72 -19.95 2.11
N GLN A 157 -9.80 -19.60 1.42
CA GLN A 157 -11.02 -19.18 2.10
C GLN A 157 -11.56 -20.29 3.00
N MET A 158 -11.71 -21.50 2.47
CA MET A 158 -12.24 -22.62 3.25
C MET A 158 -11.36 -22.90 4.47
N TYR A 159 -10.03 -22.84 4.29
CA TYR A 159 -9.06 -22.99 5.36
C TYR A 159 -9.20 -21.88 6.42
N LEU A 160 -9.11 -20.61 6.02
CA LEU A 160 -9.15 -19.45 6.92
C LEU A 160 -10.50 -19.33 7.63
N GLY A 161 -11.60 -19.51 6.90
CA GLY A 161 -12.95 -19.45 7.46
C GLY A 161 -13.27 -20.57 8.45
N ALA A 162 -12.65 -21.74 8.31
CA ALA A 162 -12.78 -22.84 9.27
C ALA A 162 -11.73 -22.80 10.40
N HIS A 163 -10.73 -21.90 10.32
CA HIS A 163 -9.62 -21.88 11.25
C HIS A 163 -10.06 -21.35 12.64
N PRO A 164 -9.63 -21.96 13.76
CA PRO A 164 -10.01 -21.50 15.11
C PRO A 164 -9.69 -20.03 15.39
N LEU A 165 -8.58 -19.51 14.85
CA LEU A 165 -8.22 -18.09 14.97
C LEU A 165 -9.32 -17.15 14.46
N SER A 166 -10.08 -17.56 13.44
CA SER A 166 -11.18 -16.76 12.88
C SER A 166 -12.30 -16.57 13.90
N SER A 167 -12.62 -17.61 14.67
CA SER A 167 -13.65 -17.57 15.72
C SER A 167 -13.23 -16.87 17.01
N LEU A 168 -11.94 -16.62 17.20
CA LEU A 168 -11.40 -15.94 18.38
C LEU A 168 -11.36 -14.41 18.22
N ARG A 169 -11.62 -13.89 17.01
CA ARG A 169 -11.62 -12.44 16.77
C ARG A 169 -12.88 -11.81 17.37
N GLU A 170 -12.69 -10.68 18.05
CA GLU A 170 -13.80 -9.79 18.43
C GLU A 170 -14.24 -8.90 17.26
N GLY A 171 -13.37 -8.67 16.28
CA GLY A 171 -13.65 -7.95 15.04
C GLY A 171 -14.08 -8.87 13.88
N LEU A 172 -14.06 -8.32 12.66
CA LEU A 172 -14.40 -9.09 11.45
C LEU A 172 -13.50 -10.32 11.30
N ALA A 173 -14.05 -11.48 10.98
CA ALA A 173 -13.24 -12.68 10.72
C ALA A 173 -12.23 -12.45 9.58
N ILE A 174 -10.99 -12.94 9.68
CA ILE A 174 -10.18 -13.10 8.47
C ILE A 174 -10.62 -14.42 7.84
N ASN A 175 -11.28 -14.32 6.69
CA ASN A 175 -11.84 -15.48 6.00
C ASN A 175 -11.35 -15.63 4.56
N GLY A 176 -10.42 -14.78 4.13
CA GLY A 176 -9.81 -14.86 2.81
C GLY A 176 -8.45 -14.20 2.76
N LEU A 177 -7.76 -14.48 1.65
CA LEU A 177 -6.48 -13.86 1.30
C LEU A 177 -6.55 -13.48 -0.18
N TRP A 178 -6.29 -12.21 -0.49
CA TRP A 178 -6.34 -11.69 -1.85
C TRP A 178 -4.94 -11.44 -2.40
N PHE A 179 -4.62 -12.01 -3.57
CA PHE A 179 -3.33 -11.84 -4.22
C PHE A 179 -3.38 -10.75 -5.29
N TRP A 180 -2.44 -9.82 -5.25
CA TRP A 180 -2.36 -8.68 -6.16
C TRP A 180 -0.96 -8.05 -6.15
N GLY A 181 -0.82 -6.90 -6.82
CA GLY A 181 0.40 -6.11 -6.76
C GLY A 181 1.44 -6.50 -7.80
N GLU A 182 1.02 -7.25 -8.82
CA GLU A 182 1.87 -7.68 -9.93
C GLU A 182 2.30 -6.51 -10.82
N GLY A 183 3.26 -6.80 -11.70
CA GLY A 183 3.80 -5.83 -12.65
C GLY A 183 5.20 -5.39 -12.26
N GLU A 184 5.82 -4.61 -13.14
CA GLU A 184 7.18 -4.11 -12.94
C GLU A 184 7.15 -2.64 -12.54
N LEU A 185 7.93 -2.30 -11.52
CA LEU A 185 8.15 -0.93 -11.11
C LEU A 185 9.01 -0.21 -12.16
N GLN A 186 8.51 0.90 -12.65
CA GLN A 186 9.05 1.70 -13.73
C GLN A 186 8.90 3.17 -13.34
N ILE A 187 9.94 3.74 -12.73
CA ILE A 187 9.92 5.13 -12.27
C ILE A 187 10.19 6.07 -13.46
N LYS A 188 9.11 6.41 -14.18
CA LYS A 188 9.16 7.30 -15.36
C LYS A 188 8.69 8.71 -15.01
N THR A 189 9.38 9.35 -14.06
CA THR A 189 9.08 10.73 -13.65
C THR A 189 10.17 11.70 -14.08
N LYS A 190 9.77 12.92 -14.48
CA LYS A 190 10.70 14.06 -14.66
C LYS A 190 10.87 14.89 -13.38
N ARG A 191 10.10 14.55 -12.34
CA ARG A 191 10.10 15.26 -11.06
C ARG A 191 11.37 14.89 -10.30
N VAL A 192 11.90 15.84 -9.54
CA VAL A 192 12.92 15.49 -8.54
C VAL A 192 12.20 14.79 -7.39
N VAL A 193 12.69 13.60 -7.03
CA VAL A 193 12.17 12.79 -5.93
C VAL A 193 13.19 12.83 -4.79
N THR A 194 12.78 13.37 -3.64
CA THR A 194 13.64 13.47 -2.46
C THR A 194 13.08 12.63 -1.32
N THR A 195 13.92 11.87 -0.61
CA THR A 195 13.48 11.04 0.51
C THR A 195 14.51 10.94 1.63
N ASP A 196 14.04 10.73 2.86
CA ASP A 196 14.82 10.32 4.03
C ASP A 196 14.89 8.79 4.19
N ASP A 197 14.24 8.02 3.32
CA ASP A 197 14.27 6.56 3.34
C ASP A 197 15.53 6.03 2.64
N GLU A 198 16.55 5.68 3.42
CA GLU A 198 17.82 5.15 2.91
C GLU A 198 17.63 3.83 2.13
N VAL A 199 16.66 3.00 2.53
CA VAL A 199 16.38 1.72 1.87
C VAL A 199 15.80 1.95 0.47
N LEU A 200 14.90 2.93 0.31
CA LEU A 200 14.39 3.31 -1.02
C LEU A 200 15.49 3.91 -1.90
N ILE A 201 16.41 4.70 -1.34
CA ILE A 201 17.54 5.26 -2.09
C ILE A 201 18.44 4.13 -2.62
N ASP A 202 18.81 3.19 -1.76
CA ASP A 202 19.70 2.08 -2.12
C ASP A 202 19.04 1.12 -3.13
N SER A 203 17.73 0.86 -2.98
CA SER A 203 17.01 -0.12 -3.80
C SER A 203 16.52 0.41 -5.15
N LEU A 204 16.19 1.70 -5.25
CA LEU A 204 15.64 2.33 -6.46
C LEU A 204 16.66 3.27 -7.15
N GLY A 205 17.82 3.53 -6.52
CA GLY A 205 18.99 4.15 -7.13
C GLY A 205 18.80 5.61 -7.59
N GLN A 206 19.42 5.96 -8.73
CA GLN A 206 19.55 7.33 -9.28
C GLN A 206 18.23 8.10 -9.47
N SER A 207 17.09 7.43 -9.34
CA SER A 207 15.77 8.05 -9.40
C SER A 207 15.41 8.85 -8.14
N LEU A 208 16.09 8.63 -7.01
CA LEU A 208 15.84 9.35 -5.76
C LEU A 208 17.09 10.06 -5.24
N SER A 209 16.88 11.15 -4.50
CA SER A 209 17.92 11.91 -3.83
C SER A 209 17.66 11.98 -2.33
N ALA A 210 18.72 11.99 -1.53
CA ALA A 210 18.60 12.10 -0.08
C ALA A 210 18.04 13.46 0.36
N LEU A 211 17.14 13.45 1.34
CA LEU A 211 16.64 14.63 2.01
C LEU A 211 17.76 15.25 2.87
N SER A 212 17.96 16.56 2.71
CA SER A 212 18.90 17.32 3.52
C SER A 212 18.29 18.65 4.00
N PRO A 213 18.84 19.23 5.08
CA PRO A 213 18.46 20.57 5.55
C PRO A 213 18.61 21.65 4.47
N THR A 214 19.52 21.45 3.52
CA THR A 214 19.83 22.38 2.43
C THR A 214 19.09 22.09 1.12
N THR A 215 18.29 21.02 1.05
CA THR A 215 17.59 20.64 -0.19
C THR A 215 16.66 21.78 -0.64
N ALA A 216 16.82 22.23 -1.88
CA ALA A 216 15.90 23.18 -2.50
C ALA A 216 14.72 22.42 -3.11
N PHE A 217 13.50 22.96 -2.93
CA PHE A 217 12.30 22.36 -3.47
C PHE A 217 11.65 23.25 -4.53
N ALA A 218 11.26 22.64 -5.65
CA ALA A 218 10.49 23.22 -6.73
C ALA A 218 9.02 22.80 -6.69
N LYS A 219 8.18 23.51 -7.43
CA LYS A 219 6.71 23.36 -7.40
C LYS A 219 6.21 21.97 -7.79
N ASP A 220 6.96 21.19 -8.54
CA ASP A 220 6.55 19.88 -9.09
C ASP A 220 7.31 18.70 -8.44
N ASP A 221 8.09 18.96 -7.41
CA ASP A 221 8.87 17.90 -6.73
C ASP A 221 7.97 16.91 -5.98
N LEU A 222 8.50 15.73 -5.74
CA LEU A 222 7.93 14.70 -4.89
C LEU A 222 8.83 14.51 -3.67
N LEU A 223 8.27 14.67 -2.48
CA LEU A 223 8.94 14.34 -1.22
C LEU A 223 8.33 13.05 -0.66
N ILE A 224 9.18 12.12 -0.28
CA ILE A 224 8.79 10.85 0.35
C ILE A 224 9.43 10.83 1.73
N ILE A 225 8.61 10.87 2.78
CA ILE A 225 9.05 11.03 4.17
C ILE A 225 8.72 9.77 4.95
N SER A 226 9.72 8.95 5.26
CA SER A 226 9.60 7.69 6.00
C SER A 226 9.58 7.92 7.53
N ASP A 227 10.32 8.91 8.05
CA ASP A 227 10.20 9.34 9.45
C ASP A 227 9.47 10.69 9.53
N PRO A 228 8.21 10.74 10.01
CA PRO A 228 7.47 11.99 10.17
C PRO A 228 8.19 13.06 10.99
N LYS A 229 9.15 12.71 11.86
CA LYS A 229 9.97 13.67 12.61
C LYS A 229 10.82 14.56 11.70
N GLN A 230 11.15 14.10 10.48
CA GLN A 230 11.89 14.89 9.49
C GLN A 230 11.12 16.13 9.04
N LEU A 231 9.78 16.13 9.12
CA LEU A 231 8.96 17.31 8.82
C LEU A 231 9.32 18.49 9.75
N VAL A 232 9.49 18.20 11.04
CA VAL A 232 9.84 19.19 12.06
C VAL A 232 11.34 19.49 12.02
N ALA A 233 12.19 18.46 12.00
CA ALA A 233 13.64 18.61 12.04
C ALA A 233 14.18 19.47 10.88
N ASN A 234 13.58 19.35 9.70
CA ASN A 234 13.97 20.11 8.52
C ASN A 234 13.09 21.34 8.24
N GLN A 235 12.15 21.68 9.14
CA GLN A 235 11.17 22.76 8.96
C GLN A 235 10.47 22.68 7.59
N LEU A 236 10.13 21.46 7.15
CA LEU A 236 9.72 21.21 5.77
C LEU A 236 8.46 21.96 5.41
N GLU A 237 7.45 21.94 6.29
CA GLU A 237 6.19 22.65 6.06
C GLU A 237 6.40 24.14 5.75
N GLU A 238 7.33 24.81 6.45
CA GLU A 238 7.64 26.23 6.21
C GLU A 238 8.38 26.44 4.90
N ARG A 239 9.29 25.53 4.54
CA ARG A 239 10.10 25.63 3.31
C ARG A 239 9.29 25.40 2.04
N ILE A 240 8.22 24.61 2.13
CA ILE A 240 7.38 24.24 0.98
C ILE A 240 6.03 24.98 0.92
N ASN A 241 5.65 25.73 1.96
CA ASN A 241 4.36 26.44 2.02
C ASN A 241 4.15 27.46 0.89
N LYS A 242 5.21 27.91 0.22
CA LYS A 242 5.16 28.81 -0.95
C LYS A 242 4.56 28.13 -2.20
N HIS A 243 4.37 26.82 -2.16
CA HIS A 243 3.79 26.02 -3.24
C HIS A 243 2.42 25.47 -2.84
N LYS A 244 1.62 25.09 -3.83
CA LYS A 244 0.50 24.18 -3.59
C LYS A 244 1.10 22.80 -3.29
N VAL A 245 0.71 22.22 -2.17
CA VAL A 245 1.22 20.92 -1.70
C VAL A 245 0.05 19.96 -1.52
N ASN A 246 0.16 18.79 -2.12
CA ASN A 246 -0.71 17.65 -1.84
C ASN A 246 0.01 16.76 -0.83
N TRP A 247 -0.66 16.44 0.26
CA TRP A 247 -0.16 15.62 1.35
C TRP A 247 -0.87 14.27 1.32
N TYR A 248 -0.09 13.21 1.43
CA TYR A 248 -0.56 11.83 1.46
C TYR A 248 0.00 11.18 2.73
N TRP A 249 -0.85 11.03 3.74
CA TRP A 249 -0.57 10.31 4.98
C TRP A 249 -1.19 8.91 4.89
N ASN A 250 -0.79 7.99 5.78
CA ASN A 250 -1.34 6.64 5.79
C ASN A 250 -2.84 6.62 6.13
N ASN A 251 -3.35 7.61 6.87
CA ASN A 251 -4.78 7.67 7.23
C ASN A 251 -5.60 8.73 6.48
N CYS A 252 -4.96 9.67 5.79
CA CYS A 252 -5.69 10.75 5.10
C CYS A 252 -4.88 11.38 3.97
N SER A 253 -5.54 12.11 3.07
CA SER A 253 -4.86 12.89 2.03
C SER A 253 -5.56 14.21 1.78
N TYR A 254 -4.80 15.28 1.58
CA TYR A 254 -5.33 16.63 1.44
C TYR A 254 -4.42 17.56 0.65
N SER A 255 -5.00 18.58 0.03
CA SER A 255 -4.31 19.64 -0.69
C SER A 255 -4.34 20.93 0.11
N ARG A 256 -3.20 21.61 0.21
CA ARG A 256 -3.07 22.95 0.78
C ARG A 256 -2.59 23.92 -0.28
N LYS A 257 -3.22 25.11 -0.33
CA LYS A 257 -2.81 26.18 -1.24
C LYS A 257 -1.49 26.80 -0.79
N ALA A 258 -0.80 27.44 -1.72
CA ALA A 258 0.36 28.25 -1.40
C ALA A 258 -0.02 29.34 -0.39
N THR A 259 0.80 29.49 0.66
CA THR A 259 0.70 30.58 1.62
C THR A 259 1.59 31.71 1.13
N HIS A 260 1.02 32.88 0.86
CA HIS A 260 1.79 34.04 0.44
C HIS A 260 2.21 34.85 1.67
N TRP A 261 3.44 35.37 1.68
CA TRP A 261 3.99 36.11 2.81
C TRP A 261 3.13 37.30 3.28
N TRP A 262 2.34 37.90 2.38
CA TRP A 262 1.39 38.98 2.71
C TRP A 262 0.20 38.52 3.56
N SER A 263 -0.16 37.23 3.59
CA SER A 263 -1.28 36.73 4.40
C SER A 263 -0.97 36.70 5.91
N ARG A 264 0.32 36.85 6.29
CA ARG A 264 0.75 37.02 7.68
C ARG A 264 0.65 38.47 8.18
N LEU A 265 0.48 39.46 7.29
CA LEU A 265 0.34 40.88 7.65
C LEU A 265 -1.09 41.30 8.01
N TRP A 266 -2.06 40.40 7.86
CA TRP A 266 -3.50 40.65 8.10
C TRP A 266 -4.09 39.74 9.19
N ARG A 267 -3.25 39.19 10.07
CA ARG A 267 -3.67 38.48 11.29
C ARG A 267 -3.22 39.24 12.52
#